data_AF-A0A3M1FY09-F1
#
_entry.id   AF-A0A3M1FY09-F1
#
_cell.length_a   1.000
_cell.length_b   1.000
_cell.length_c   1.000
_cell.angle_alpha   90.00
_cell.angle_beta   90.00
_cell.angle_gamma   90.00
#
_symmetry.space_group_name_H-M   'P 1'
#
loop_
_entity.id
_entity.type
_entity.pdbx_description
1 polymer ?
#
loop_
_entity_poly.entity_id
_entity_poly.type
_entity_poly.pdbx_seq_one_letter_code
_entity_poly.pdbx_strand_id
1 'polypeptide(L)'
;MSASGIVILLFLAGFGALGYTLYYLVVNRQTAAVKNLMGTSAVSHYKKGAKENVVQQTSQEEEVLEKLKEEARKEFSRRNASELEEKFFKAGIFTEEQKREFNRVRILCLIVGGILGAMLAFQVTDLGMLFSLLALVIGVAVGYRMPNVILDRKIKRRLDDIMYYLPVVIEQVVIGVSS
;
A
#
# COMPACT_ATOMS: atom_id res chain seq x y z
N MET A 1 -9.80 -20.81 -33.05
CA MET A 1 -9.66 -19.74 -32.04
C MET A 1 -10.23 -18.47 -32.62
N SER A 2 -11.26 -17.89 -32.00
CA SER A 2 -11.80 -16.59 -32.42
C SER A 2 -10.72 -15.51 -32.26
N ALA A 3 -10.73 -14.48 -33.10
CA ALA A 3 -9.80 -13.35 -33.01
C ALA A 3 -9.79 -12.72 -31.60
N SER A 4 -10.93 -12.76 -30.91
CA SER A 4 -11.07 -12.36 -29.49
C SER A 4 -10.20 -13.17 -28.52
N GLY A 5 -10.01 -14.47 -28.75
CA GLY A 5 -9.20 -15.33 -27.88
C GLY A 5 -7.71 -15.03 -27.94
N ILE A 6 -7.20 -14.63 -29.12
CA ILE A 6 -5.80 -14.26 -29.31
C ILE A 6 -5.50 -12.91 -28.62
N VAL A 7 -6.43 -11.96 -28.70
CA VAL A 7 -6.32 -10.66 -28.02
C VAL A 7 -6.30 -10.84 -26.50
N ILE A 8 -7.14 -11.73 -25.94
CA ILE A 8 -7.14 -12.04 -24.50
C ILE A 8 -5.79 -12.62 -24.06
N LEU A 9 -5.23 -13.57 -24.82
CA LEU A 9 -3.93 -14.17 -24.51
C LEU A 9 -2.79 -13.14 -24.52
N LEU A 10 -2.80 -12.23 -25.50
CA LEU A 10 -1.81 -11.15 -25.60
C LEU A 10 -1.95 -10.13 -24.46
N PHE A 11 -3.18 -9.78 -24.08
CA PHE A 11 -3.43 -8.91 -22.93
C PHE A 11 -3.00 -9.57 -21.60
N LEU A 12 -3.29 -10.87 -21.41
CA LEU A 12 -2.88 -11.60 -20.21
C LEU A 12 -1.35 -11.71 -20.11
N ALA A 13 -0.68 -12.01 -21.22
CA ALA A 13 0.78 -12.04 -21.28
C ALA A 13 1.40 -10.66 -21.07
N GLY A 14 0.82 -9.61 -21.66
CA GLY A 14 1.26 -8.22 -21.50
C GLY A 14 1.11 -7.71 -20.06
N PHE A 15 -0.06 -7.93 -19.44
CA PHE A 15 -0.29 -7.55 -18.04
C PHE A 15 0.51 -8.40 -17.07
N GLY A 16 0.72 -9.69 -17.35
CA GLY A 16 1.61 -10.55 -16.57
C GLY A 16 3.06 -10.06 -16.60
N ALA A 17 3.56 -9.69 -17.78
CA ALA A 17 4.90 -9.11 -17.94
C ALA A 17 5.02 -7.72 -17.28
N LEU A 18 4.01 -6.86 -17.42
CA LEU A 18 3.95 -5.55 -16.74
C LEU A 18 3.88 -5.68 -15.22
N GLY A 19 3.05 -6.61 -14.72
CA GLY A 19 2.96 -6.91 -13.29
C GLY A 19 4.27 -7.47 -12.74
N TYR A 20 4.92 -8.37 -13.47
CA TYR A 20 6.21 -8.95 -13.09
C TYR A 20 7.34 -7.91 -13.10
N THR A 21 7.40 -7.04 -14.11
CA THR A 21 8.40 -5.97 -14.19
C THR A 21 8.20 -4.89 -13.13
N LEU A 22 6.94 -4.49 -12.87
CA LEU A 22 6.61 -3.59 -11.76
C LEU A 22 6.92 -4.23 -10.40
N TYR A 23 6.62 -5.52 -10.22
CA TYR A 23 6.99 -6.27 -9.02
C TYR A 23 8.51 -6.24 -8.81
N TYR A 24 9.30 -6.56 -9.85
CA TYR A 24 10.76 -6.54 -9.77
C TYR A 24 11.30 -5.13 -9.48
N LEU A 25 10.74 -4.08 -10.10
CA LEU A 25 11.15 -2.69 -9.86
C LEU A 25 10.80 -2.20 -8.46
N VAL A 26 9.62 -2.52 -7.92
CA VAL A 26 9.22 -2.11 -6.56
C VAL A 26 10.07 -2.83 -5.52
N VAL A 27 10.33 -4.13 -5.69
CA VAL A 27 11.20 -4.91 -4.80
C VAL A 27 12.63 -4.39 -4.84
N ASN A 28 13.15 -4.02 -6.01
CA ASN A 28 14.54 -3.55 -6.16
C ASN A 28 14.72 -2.05 -5.79
N ARG A 29 13.65 -1.25 -5.80
CA ARG A 29 13.72 0.17 -5.38
C ARG A 29 13.82 0.34 -3.87
N GLN A 30 13.25 -0.56 -3.07
CA GLN A 30 13.33 -0.45 -1.61
C GLN A 30 14.75 -0.72 -1.08
N THR A 31 15.55 -1.55 -1.75
CA THR A 31 16.98 -1.73 -1.45
C THR A 31 17.84 -0.55 -1.92
N ALA A 32 17.49 0.08 -3.04
CA ALA A 32 18.21 1.27 -3.53
C ALA A 32 17.94 2.55 -2.72
N ALA A 33 16.72 2.72 -2.19
CA ALA A 33 16.36 3.88 -1.38
C ALA A 33 17.10 3.92 -0.03
N VAL A 34 17.39 2.75 0.57
CA VAL A 34 18.21 2.67 1.80
C VAL A 34 19.69 2.99 1.50
N LYS A 35 20.17 2.72 0.28
CA LYS A 35 21.55 3.03 -0.14
C LYS A 35 21.77 4.50 -0.49
N ASN A 36 20.72 5.22 -0.91
CA ASN A 36 20.80 6.64 -1.27
C ASN A 36 20.52 7.61 -0.09
N LEU A 37 20.11 7.10 1.08
CA LEU A 37 19.99 7.92 2.30
C LEU A 37 21.33 8.18 3.01
N MET A 38 22.45 7.61 2.51
CA MET A 38 23.80 7.82 3.06
C MET A 38 24.72 8.66 2.16
N GLY A 39 24.26 9.21 1.04
CA GLY A 39 25.18 9.90 0.12
C GLY A 39 24.53 10.79 -0.91
N THR A 40 23.87 11.89 -0.49
CA THR A 40 23.68 13.03 -1.39
C THR A 40 23.55 14.34 -0.61
N SER A 41 24.63 14.74 0.06
CA SER A 41 24.90 16.15 0.33
C SER A 41 25.65 16.73 -0.87
N ALA A 42 24.94 17.29 -1.84
CA ALA A 42 25.56 18.10 -2.89
C ALA A 42 24.58 19.09 -3.54
N VAL A 43 24.66 20.33 -3.05
CA VAL A 43 24.75 21.59 -3.83
C VAL A 43 23.84 21.73 -5.06
N SER A 44 22.84 22.61 -4.96
CA SER A 44 22.17 23.23 -6.12
C SER A 44 22.46 24.73 -6.13
N HIS A 45 23.04 25.17 -7.25
CA HIS A 45 23.58 26.50 -7.49
C HIS A 45 22.49 27.58 -7.59
N TYR A 46 22.75 28.68 -6.87
CA TYR A 46 22.05 29.96 -6.91
C TYR A 46 22.39 30.72 -8.21
N LYS A 47 21.39 31.14 -9.00
CA LYS A 47 21.58 32.09 -10.10
C LYS A 47 20.45 33.15 -10.14
N LYS A 48 20.76 34.32 -9.57
CA LYS A 48 20.50 35.73 -10.00
C LYS A 48 19.59 35.88 -11.25
N GLY A 49 18.58 36.75 -11.34
CA GLY A 49 18.06 37.84 -10.51
C GLY A 49 17.06 38.71 -11.30
N ALA A 50 16.44 39.68 -10.61
CA ALA A 50 15.75 40.88 -11.13
C ALA A 50 14.37 40.74 -11.81
N LYS A 51 13.30 40.76 -10.99
CA LYS A 51 12.14 41.66 -11.20
C LYS A 51 11.34 41.75 -9.90
N GLU A 52 11.63 42.83 -9.19
CA GLU A 52 11.40 43.07 -7.77
C GLU A 52 10.16 43.98 -7.61
N ASN A 53 9.35 43.70 -6.59
CA ASN A 53 8.37 44.60 -5.95
C ASN A 53 6.85 44.49 -6.25
N VAL A 54 6.34 43.52 -7.02
CA VAL A 54 4.88 43.25 -7.05
C VAL A 54 4.50 41.77 -6.81
N VAL A 55 5.48 40.85 -6.90
CA VAL A 55 5.27 39.39 -6.76
C VAL A 55 5.56 38.85 -5.34
N GLN A 56 6.15 39.66 -4.46
CA GLN A 56 6.66 39.21 -3.15
C GLN A 56 5.59 38.84 -2.11
N GLN A 57 4.35 39.33 -2.23
CA GLN A 57 3.28 38.95 -1.31
C GLN A 57 2.63 37.60 -1.69
N THR A 58 2.40 37.34 -2.98
CA THR A 58 1.84 36.05 -3.43
C THR A 58 2.84 34.90 -3.26
N SER A 59 4.14 35.14 -3.45
CA SER A 59 5.17 34.10 -3.28
C SER A 59 5.36 33.65 -1.83
N GLN A 60 5.18 34.53 -0.85
CA GLN A 60 5.24 34.15 0.57
C GLN A 60 4.01 33.35 0.99
N GLU A 61 2.82 33.71 0.50
CA GLU A 61 1.60 32.93 0.74
C GLU A 61 1.65 31.57 0.07
N GLU A 62 2.15 31.46 -1.16
CA GLU A 62 2.35 30.17 -1.84
C GLU A 62 3.39 29.30 -1.14
N GLU A 63 4.52 29.87 -0.69
CA GLU A 63 5.56 29.14 0.06
C GLU A 63 5.04 28.65 1.42
N VAL A 64 4.26 29.47 2.13
CA VAL A 64 3.62 29.07 3.40
C VAL A 64 2.56 28.00 3.15
N LEU A 65 1.76 28.12 2.09
CA LEU A 65 0.74 27.14 1.73
C LEU A 65 1.35 25.80 1.30
N GLU A 66 2.49 25.82 0.60
CA GLU A 66 3.26 24.61 0.26
C GLU A 66 3.84 23.96 1.52
N LYS A 67 4.45 24.73 2.44
CA LYS A 67 4.94 24.21 3.72
C LYS A 67 3.83 23.59 4.55
N LEU A 68 2.66 24.24 4.64
CA LEU A 68 1.49 23.70 5.34
C LEU A 68 0.95 22.42 4.68
N LYS A 69 0.91 22.35 3.34
CA LYS A 69 0.52 21.13 2.62
C LYS A 69 1.52 19.99 2.84
N GLU A 70 2.82 20.30 2.86
CA GLU A 70 3.85 19.31 3.15
C GLU A 70 3.76 18.78 4.57
N GLU A 71 3.58 19.65 5.56
CA GLU A 71 3.42 19.28 6.95
C GLU A 71 2.18 18.41 7.16
N ALA A 72 1.03 18.82 6.60
CA ALA A 72 -0.19 18.02 6.63
C ALA A 72 0.05 16.64 5.99
N ARG A 73 0.68 16.57 4.81
CA ARG A 73 0.98 15.30 4.13
C ARG A 73 1.92 14.41 4.95
N LYS A 74 2.93 14.99 5.61
CA LYS A 74 3.85 14.27 6.51
C LYS A 74 3.10 13.73 7.73
N GLU A 75 2.20 14.51 8.30
CA GLU A 75 1.40 14.10 9.47
C GLU A 75 0.42 12.97 9.12
N PHE A 76 -0.30 13.09 8.00
CA PHE A 76 -1.17 12.01 7.50
C PHE A 76 -0.38 10.73 7.21
N SER A 77 0.81 10.85 6.61
CA SER A 77 1.67 9.68 6.37
C SER A 77 2.12 9.00 7.67
N ARG A 78 2.50 9.79 8.69
CA ARG A 78 2.88 9.26 10.01
C ARG A 78 1.71 8.55 10.71
N ARG A 79 0.51 9.14 10.71
CA ARG A 79 -0.68 8.51 11.31
C ARG A 79 -1.04 7.18 10.65
N ASN A 80 -0.98 7.13 9.32
CA ASN A 80 -1.26 5.89 8.58
C ASN A 80 -0.17 4.82 8.80
N ALA A 81 1.09 5.23 8.90
CA ALA A 81 2.18 4.33 9.23
C ALA A 81 2.01 3.73 10.63
N SER A 82 1.66 4.57 11.62
CA SER A 82 1.40 4.09 12.99
C SER A 82 0.17 3.17 13.06
N GLU A 83 -0.90 3.44 12.31
CA GLU A 83 -2.09 2.57 12.30
C GLU A 83 -1.77 1.20 11.70
N LEU A 84 -0.99 1.14 10.62
CA LEU A 84 -0.60 -0.12 10.01
C LEU A 84 0.37 -0.91 10.91
N GLU A 85 1.30 -0.22 11.57
CA GLU A 85 2.22 -0.82 12.52
C GLU A 85 1.50 -1.37 13.76
N GLU A 86 0.50 -0.64 14.27
CA GLU A 86 -0.39 -1.12 15.33
C GLU A 86 -1.14 -2.39 14.89
N LYS A 87 -1.64 -2.45 13.65
CA LYS A 87 -2.28 -3.66 13.11
C LYS A 87 -1.31 -4.82 12.97
N PHE A 88 -0.07 -4.59 12.55
CA PHE A 88 0.96 -5.63 12.52
C PHE A 88 1.28 -6.15 13.92
N PHE A 89 1.42 -5.25 14.90
CA PHE A 89 1.62 -5.61 16.29
C PHE A 89 0.48 -6.50 16.82
N LYS A 90 -0.77 -6.07 16.60
CA LYS A 90 -1.97 -6.86 16.97
C LYS A 90 -2.00 -8.22 16.26
N ALA A 91 -1.63 -8.26 14.98
CA ALA A 91 -1.57 -9.50 14.20
C ALA A 91 -0.41 -10.44 14.58
N GLY A 92 0.52 -10.00 15.45
CA GLY A 92 1.69 -10.77 15.84
C GLY A 92 2.79 -10.78 14.78
N ILE A 93 2.80 -9.79 13.89
CA ILE A 93 3.80 -9.61 12.84
C ILE A 93 4.85 -8.64 13.37
N PHE A 94 5.98 -9.18 13.83
CA PHE A 94 7.05 -8.39 14.44
C PHE A 94 8.29 -8.29 13.56
N THR A 95 8.58 -9.31 12.77
CA THR A 95 9.81 -9.34 11.96
C THR A 95 9.64 -8.56 10.66
N GLU A 96 10.71 -7.90 10.23
CA GLU A 96 10.74 -7.16 8.96
C GLU A 96 10.50 -8.08 7.75
N GLU A 97 10.87 -9.36 7.87
CA GLU A 97 10.59 -10.39 6.85
C GLU A 97 9.09 -10.64 6.69
N GLN A 98 8.35 -10.75 7.79
CA GLN A 98 6.90 -10.93 7.77
C GLN A 98 6.18 -9.68 7.27
N LYS A 99 6.63 -8.48 7.66
CA LYS A 99 6.11 -7.21 7.11
C LYS A 99 6.34 -7.14 5.60
N ARG A 100 7.52 -7.57 5.13
CA ARG A 100 7.84 -7.65 3.70
C ARG A 100 6.96 -8.67 2.97
N GLU A 101 6.74 -9.83 3.56
CA GLU A 101 5.85 -10.85 3.01
C GLU A 101 4.40 -10.33 2.87
N PHE A 102 3.89 -9.63 3.88
CA PHE A 102 2.59 -8.97 3.80
C PHE A 102 2.52 -7.96 2.65
N ASN A 103 3.57 -7.13 2.48
CA ASN A 103 3.64 -6.21 1.35
C ASN A 103 3.67 -6.93 -0.01
N ARG A 104 4.34 -8.09 -0.11
CA ARG A 104 4.30 -8.92 -1.32
C ARG A 104 2.88 -9.40 -1.60
N VAL A 105 2.19 -9.92 -0.59
CA VAL A 105 0.80 -10.35 -0.71
C VAL A 105 -0.11 -9.19 -1.11
N ARG A 106 0.09 -8.00 -0.54
CA ARG A 106 -0.69 -6.79 -0.89
C ARG A 106 -0.53 -6.41 -2.36
N ILE A 107 0.69 -6.41 -2.89
CA ILE A 107 0.96 -6.12 -4.30
C ILE A 107 0.36 -7.22 -5.18
N LEU A 108 0.54 -8.48 -4.81
CA LEU A 108 0.01 -9.62 -5.54
C LEU A 108 -1.53 -9.58 -5.62
N CYS A 109 -2.21 -9.31 -4.51
CA CYS A 109 -3.66 -9.15 -4.47
C CYS A 109 -4.14 -7.99 -5.37
N LEU A 110 -3.39 -6.89 -5.45
CA LEU A 110 -3.73 -5.77 -6.32
C LEU A 110 -3.56 -6.11 -7.80
N ILE A 111 -2.47 -6.81 -8.16
CA ILE A 111 -2.24 -7.28 -9.53
C ILE A 111 -3.33 -8.28 -9.94
N VAL A 112 -3.59 -9.29 -9.11
CA VAL A 112 -4.62 -10.30 -9.37
C VAL A 112 -6.01 -9.67 -9.45
N GLY A 113 -6.34 -8.77 -8.52
CA GLY A 113 -7.62 -8.04 -8.53
C GLY A 113 -7.77 -7.14 -9.77
N GLY A 114 -6.69 -6.50 -10.22
CA GLY A 114 -6.67 -5.73 -11.46
C GLY A 114 -6.89 -6.58 -12.70
N ILE A 115 -6.23 -7.74 -12.79
CA ILE A 115 -6.41 -8.68 -13.92
C ILE A 115 -7.85 -9.23 -13.95
N LEU A 116 -8.38 -9.66 -12.80
CA LEU A 116 -9.75 -10.13 -12.69
C LEU A 116 -10.76 -9.02 -13.01
N GLY A 117 -10.51 -7.80 -12.54
CA GLY A 117 -11.33 -6.63 -12.87
C GLY A 117 -11.34 -6.31 -14.35
N ALA A 118 -10.18 -6.35 -15.02
CA ALA A 118 -10.06 -6.14 -16.46
C ALA A 118 -10.76 -7.26 -17.25
N MET A 119 -10.63 -8.51 -16.80
CA MET A 119 -11.30 -9.67 -17.42
C MET A 119 -12.82 -9.55 -17.31
N LEU A 120 -13.34 -9.15 -16.15
CA LEU A 120 -14.77 -8.88 -15.95
C LEU A 120 -15.23 -7.70 -16.80
N ALA A 121 -14.47 -6.61 -16.81
CA ALA A 121 -14.75 -5.42 -17.61
C ALA A 121 -14.87 -5.74 -19.11
N PHE A 122 -14.03 -6.64 -19.61
CA PHE A 122 -14.10 -7.10 -20.99
C PHE A 122 -15.39 -7.89 -21.29
N GLN A 123 -15.80 -8.79 -20.39
CA GLN A 123 -17.01 -9.58 -20.54
C GLN A 123 -18.29 -8.75 -20.51
N VAL A 124 -18.30 -7.64 -19.76
CA VAL A 124 -19.47 -6.75 -19.66
C VAL A 124 -19.45 -5.60 -20.66
N THR A 125 -18.53 -5.61 -21.64
CA THR A 125 -18.43 -4.54 -22.64
C THR A 125 -19.72 -4.38 -23.44
N ASP A 126 -20.41 -5.49 -23.73
CA ASP A 126 -21.68 -5.50 -24.47
C ASP A 126 -22.83 -4.81 -23.70
N LEU A 127 -22.74 -4.73 -22.36
CA LEU A 127 -23.71 -4.03 -21.51
C LEU A 127 -23.49 -2.50 -21.50
N GLY A 128 -22.38 -2.03 -22.08
CA GLY A 128 -22.04 -0.62 -22.19
C GLY A 128 -20.77 -0.23 -21.44
N MET A 129 -20.13 0.85 -21.90
CA MET A 129 -18.84 1.34 -21.39
C MET A 129 -18.85 1.65 -19.89
N LEU A 130 -19.98 2.14 -19.36
CA LEU A 130 -20.11 2.48 -17.94
C LEU A 130 -19.99 1.23 -17.05
N PHE A 131 -20.61 0.12 -17.44
CA PHE A 131 -20.53 -1.14 -16.69
C PHE A 131 -19.14 -1.77 -16.75
N SER A 132 -18.47 -1.67 -17.91
CA SER A 132 -17.08 -2.11 -18.06
C SER A 132 -16.14 -1.34 -17.12
N LEU A 133 -16.27 -0.01 -17.07
CA LEU A 133 -15.48 0.83 -16.16
C LEU A 133 -15.78 0.51 -14.69
N LEU A 134 -17.06 0.31 -14.34
CA LEU A 134 -17.48 -0.08 -12.99
C LEU A 134 -16.85 -1.42 -12.57
N ALA A 135 -16.87 -2.43 -13.44
CA ALA A 135 -16.30 -3.75 -13.19
C ALA A 135 -14.78 -3.67 -12.94
N LEU A 136 -14.07 -2.84 -13.70
CA LEU A 136 -12.64 -2.60 -13.51
C LEU A 136 -12.37 -1.95 -12.15
N VAL A 137 -13.11 -0.89 -11.80
CA VAL A 137 -12.99 -0.20 -10.51
C VAL A 137 -13.26 -1.14 -9.35
N ILE A 138 -14.30 -1.98 -9.44
CA ILE A 138 -14.63 -2.98 -8.43
C ILE A 138 -13.50 -3.99 -8.28
N GLY A 139 -12.95 -4.53 -9.37
CA GLY A 139 -11.85 -5.51 -9.31
C GLY A 139 -10.61 -4.96 -8.61
N VAL A 140 -10.22 -3.72 -8.93
CA VAL A 140 -9.10 -3.04 -8.25
C VAL A 140 -9.41 -2.77 -6.78
N ALA A 141 -10.63 -2.30 -6.47
CA ALA A 141 -11.04 -2.03 -5.09
C ALA A 141 -11.03 -3.30 -4.23
N VAL A 142 -11.50 -4.43 -4.78
CA VAL A 142 -11.45 -5.74 -4.10
C VAL A 142 -10.01 -6.17 -3.88
N GLY A 143 -9.16 -6.10 -4.90
CA GLY A 143 -7.73 -6.44 -4.79
C GLY A 143 -7.00 -5.60 -3.74
N TYR A 144 -7.35 -4.32 -3.62
CA TYR A 144 -6.81 -3.41 -2.61
C TYR A 144 -7.32 -3.74 -1.19
N ARG A 145 -8.60 -4.12 -1.05
CA ARG A 145 -9.22 -4.37 0.27
C ARG A 145 -8.85 -5.73 0.85
N MET A 146 -8.64 -6.73 0.00
CA MET A 146 -8.37 -8.13 0.39
C MET A 146 -7.23 -8.34 1.40
N PRO A 147 -6.03 -7.75 1.25
CA PRO A 147 -4.94 -7.93 2.21
C PRO A 147 -5.28 -7.40 3.61
N ASN A 148 -6.07 -6.33 3.71
CA ASN A 148 -6.54 -5.81 5.00
C ASN A 148 -7.50 -6.81 5.68
N VAL A 149 -8.41 -7.42 4.91
CA VAL A 149 -9.33 -8.44 5.45
C VAL A 149 -8.56 -9.65 5.98
N ILE A 150 -7.48 -10.06 5.30
CA ILE A 150 -6.61 -11.14 5.78
C ILE A 150 -5.93 -10.76 7.10
N LEU A 151 -5.45 -9.52 7.21
CA LEU A 151 -4.83 -8.99 8.43
C LEU A 151 -5.83 -8.95 9.59
N ASP A 152 -7.03 -8.42 9.35
CA ASP A 152 -8.09 -8.34 10.36
C ASP A 152 -8.51 -9.73 10.86
N ARG A 153 -8.57 -10.73 9.96
CA ARG A 153 -8.82 -12.13 10.33
C ARG A 153 -7.71 -12.71 11.21
N LYS A 154 -6.45 -12.39 10.93
CA LYS A 154 -5.32 -12.81 11.79
C LYS A 154 -5.39 -12.17 13.17
N ILE A 155 -5.69 -10.87 13.23
CA ILE A 155 -5.88 -10.15 14.51
C ILE A 155 -7.00 -10.81 15.31
N LYS A 156 -8.15 -11.06 14.69
CA LYS A 156 -9.30 -11.68 15.38
C LYS A 156 -8.95 -13.05 15.96
N ARG A 157 -8.35 -13.94 15.16
CA ARG A 157 -7.93 -15.27 15.64
C ARG A 157 -7.02 -15.19 16.85
N ARG A 158 -6.04 -14.27 16.83
CA ARG A 158 -5.11 -14.11 17.94
C ARG A 158 -5.80 -13.58 19.20
N LEU A 159 -6.76 -12.66 19.05
CA LEU A 159 -7.55 -12.17 20.18
C LEU A 159 -8.39 -13.30 20.79
N ASP A 160 -8.99 -14.14 19.94
CA ASP A 160 -9.75 -15.31 20.38
C ASP A 160 -8.83 -16.30 21.14
N ASP A 161 -7.61 -16.55 20.63
CA ASP A 161 -6.61 -17.39 21.31
C ASP A 161 -6.19 -16.79 22.66
N ILE A 162 -5.89 -15.49 22.72
CA ILE A 162 -5.51 -14.80 23.97
C ILE A 162 -6.65 -14.91 24.99
N MET A 163 -7.89 -14.68 24.57
CA MET A 163 -9.06 -14.76 25.45
C MET A 163 -9.29 -16.18 25.98
N TYR A 164 -8.97 -17.20 25.19
CA TYR A 164 -9.02 -18.60 25.61
C TYR A 164 -7.94 -18.94 26.65
N TYR A 165 -6.71 -18.48 26.48
CA TYR A 165 -5.61 -18.77 27.40
C TYR A 165 -5.56 -17.87 28.65
N LEU A 166 -6.20 -16.70 28.61
CA LEU A 166 -6.16 -15.73 29.71
C LEU A 166 -6.57 -16.31 31.07
N PRO A 167 -7.69 -17.07 31.21
CA PRO A 167 -8.09 -17.63 32.49
C PRO A 167 -7.06 -18.63 33.05
N VAL A 168 -6.46 -19.44 32.17
CA VAL A 168 -5.45 -20.45 32.54
C VAL A 168 -4.21 -19.78 33.15
N VAL A 169 -3.76 -18.67 32.56
CA VAL A 169 -2.61 -17.93 33.09
C VAL A 169 -2.96 -17.25 34.42
N ILE A 170 -4.18 -16.73 34.58
CA ILE A 170 -4.62 -16.13 35.85
C ILE A 170 -4.65 -17.19 36.95
N GLU A 171 -5.17 -18.38 36.67
CA GLU A 171 -5.19 -19.50 37.62
C GLU A 171 -3.78 -19.85 38.11
N GLN A 172 -2.81 -19.94 37.18
CA GLN A 172 -1.41 -20.22 37.50
C GLN A 172 -0.77 -19.12 38.35
N VAL A 173 -1.03 -17.85 38.03
CA VAL A 173 -0.51 -16.71 38.80
C VAL A 173 -1.09 -16.71 40.23
N VAL A 174 -2.38 -16.99 40.40
CA VAL A 174 -3.02 -17.03 41.72
C VAL A 174 -2.45 -18.16 42.59
N ILE A 175 -2.23 -19.35 42.02
CA ILE A 175 -1.63 -20.49 42.74
C ILE A 175 -0.17 -20.20 43.10
N GLY A 176 0.61 -19.67 42.15
CA GLY A 176 2.05 -19.41 42.34
C GLY A 176 2.39 -18.28 43.32
N VAL A 177 1.47 -17.34 43.56
CA VAL A 177 1.64 -16.28 44.58
C VAL A 177 1.20 -16.76 45.98
N SER A 178 0.50 -17.90 46.06
CA SER A 178 -0.01 -18.47 47.32
C SER A 178 0.92 -19.49 47.98
N SER A 179 2.08 -19.79 47.37
CA SER A 179 3.14 -20.67 47.91
C SER A 179 4.34 -19.85 48.37
#